data_AF-A0A1U7GC32-F1
#
_entry.id   AF-A0A1U7GC32-F1
#
_cell.length_a   1.000
_cell.length_b   1.000
_cell.length_c   1.000
_cell.angle_alpha   90.00
_cell.angle_beta   90.00
_cell.angle_gamma   90.00
#
_symmetry.space_group_name_H-M   'P 1'
#
loop_
_entity.id
_entity.type
_entity.pdbx_description
1 polymer ?
#
loop_
_entity_poly.entity_id
_entity_poly.type
_entity_poly.pdbx_seq_one_letter_code
_entity_poly.pdbx_strand_id
1 'polypeptide(L)'
;MLGEASMQESGPIDVRIARRTFLATTASLALAGTARAGSVDVGKTLARADGSRRRAHLAEHAGAKECIDLYYEGAVFAYAALAADPCGPRSNRALGVYNASLAGCLRAASRHRAIDPRSHLIVRGPGGVTSVPVVHRGFVWSPADFHGLLDPSASPRNPSNFRDHSRVGVGAPQVVVRKNVRATPEDAFLHDPMFFPATAVLRPDLNAWLGGAGGPGDVLEFHDPLRVGRIDMPGSNGPLAADFDAPIAYLERSTKGLESGWSGLLNPSQDVNRAFLGLLEPFQPGKIPVIFVHGLYDTPYTFTDLMNGLRLRPGFLDRYQIAGYRYATGLTFLHSAALFRRDLHNFQATFDPSQADPGFQDSVLIGHSMGGLQVKLQVVSSGDAFWDLVSCRPLGALAATDRVRSTLGSLFYFDPVPFVRRAIFLATPHDGLSAAASPGGVLSERLTRPPQDLKNLAAQVDADNPGAIRPYMHDLPNSIGMLRRREPLHRTLRDLPIAPHVRYNTVAGTGRFIPPAIARGDGIVPVKSASLDGAETQVLVPESHTTINTSQYTLVEVDRILRGHAAG
;
A
#
# COMPACT_ATOMS: atom_id res chain seq x y z
N MET A 1 28.58 -47.66 42.97
CA MET A 1 27.49 -47.37 43.92
C MET A 1 27.22 -45.88 43.83
N LEU A 2 25.94 -45.48 43.73
CA LEU A 2 25.41 -44.16 43.32
C LEU A 2 25.32 -44.03 41.78
N GLY A 3 24.18 -43.91 41.11
CA GLY A 3 22.79 -43.71 41.55
C GLY A 3 22.10 -42.90 40.44
N GLU A 4 21.21 -43.53 39.67
CA GLU A 4 20.38 -42.90 38.64
C GLU A 4 19.52 -41.79 39.22
N ALA A 5 19.49 -40.62 38.58
CA ALA A 5 18.54 -39.55 38.87
C ALA A 5 17.63 -39.38 37.65
N SER A 6 16.35 -39.73 37.84
CA SER A 6 15.31 -39.72 36.84
C SER A 6 14.96 -38.30 36.40
N MET A 7 14.88 -38.08 35.09
CA MET A 7 14.24 -36.92 34.48
C MET A 7 12.72 -36.97 34.78
N GLN A 8 12.22 -36.03 35.57
CA GLN A 8 10.78 -35.81 35.73
C GLN A 8 10.26 -34.96 34.55
N GLU A 9 9.37 -35.56 33.76
CA GLU A 9 8.57 -34.89 32.73
C GLU A 9 7.65 -33.83 33.38
N SER A 10 7.83 -32.57 33.00
CA SER A 10 6.82 -31.52 33.22
C SER A 10 5.78 -31.59 32.11
N GLY A 11 4.57 -32.04 32.44
CA GLY A 11 3.43 -32.17 31.53
C GLY A 11 2.94 -30.85 30.91
N PRO A 12 2.04 -30.93 29.91
CA PRO A 12 1.61 -29.79 29.12
C PRO A 12 0.72 -28.83 29.94
N ILE A 13 1.11 -27.55 29.96
CA ILE A 13 0.32 -26.47 30.54
C ILE A 13 -0.96 -26.30 29.71
N ASP A 14 -2.11 -26.54 30.33
CA ASP A 14 -3.43 -26.42 29.71
C ASP A 14 -3.77 -24.95 29.39
N VAL A 15 -3.60 -24.60 28.10
CA VAL A 15 -3.85 -23.28 27.50
C VAL A 15 -5.34 -22.85 27.59
N ARG A 16 -6.26 -23.71 28.05
CA ARG A 16 -7.69 -23.39 28.14
C ARG A 16 -8.08 -22.57 29.38
N ILE A 17 -7.29 -22.58 30.45
CA ILE A 17 -7.65 -21.90 31.70
C ILE A 17 -7.29 -20.40 31.65
N ALA A 18 -6.21 -20.01 30.98
CA ALA A 18 -5.80 -18.61 30.86
C ALA A 18 -6.73 -17.73 30.00
N ARG A 19 -7.47 -18.32 29.04
CA ARG A 19 -8.45 -17.58 28.21
C ARG A 19 -9.72 -17.20 28.96
N ARG A 20 -10.17 -18.00 29.93
CA ARG A 20 -11.41 -17.71 30.69
C ARG A 20 -11.21 -16.65 31.75
N THR A 21 -10.04 -16.61 32.40
CA THR A 21 -9.76 -15.66 33.48
C THR A 21 -9.49 -14.23 32.97
N PHE A 22 -9.10 -14.04 31.70
CA PHE A 22 -8.89 -12.69 31.14
C PHE A 22 -10.16 -12.08 30.53
N LEU A 23 -11.02 -12.89 29.90
CA LEU A 23 -12.32 -12.46 29.36
C LEU A 23 -13.36 -12.14 30.45
N ALA A 24 -13.30 -12.83 31.60
CA ALA A 24 -14.19 -12.55 32.72
C ALA A 24 -13.88 -11.22 33.43
N THR A 25 -12.59 -10.83 33.46
CA THR A 25 -12.13 -9.61 34.14
C THR A 25 -12.44 -8.35 33.33
N THR A 26 -12.31 -8.38 31.99
CA THR A 26 -12.69 -7.25 31.13
C THR A 26 -14.20 -7.00 31.09
N ALA A 27 -15.02 -8.05 31.07
CA ALA A 27 -16.48 -7.93 31.09
C ALA A 27 -17.00 -7.40 32.44
N SER A 28 -16.44 -7.85 33.56
CA SER A 28 -16.86 -7.39 34.91
C SER A 28 -16.44 -5.95 35.20
N LEU A 29 -15.31 -5.49 34.65
CA LEU A 29 -14.82 -4.11 34.79
C LEU A 29 -15.63 -3.11 33.95
N ALA A 30 -16.09 -3.51 32.76
CA ALA A 30 -17.02 -2.70 31.96
C ALA A 30 -18.37 -2.49 32.67
N LEU A 31 -18.82 -3.46 33.48
CA LEU A 31 -20.08 -3.40 34.22
C LEU A 31 -20.02 -2.52 35.49
N ALA A 32 -18.86 -2.43 36.17
CA ALA A 32 -18.73 -1.61 37.38
C ALA A 32 -18.57 -0.10 37.08
N GLY A 33 -17.83 0.26 36.02
CA GLY A 33 -17.67 1.66 35.59
C GLY A 33 -18.92 2.26 34.94
N THR A 34 -19.77 1.43 34.32
CA THR A 34 -21.04 1.85 33.72
C THR A 34 -22.11 2.21 34.76
N ALA A 35 -22.09 1.57 35.93
CA ALA A 35 -23.07 1.83 37.00
C ALA A 35 -23.01 3.28 37.54
N ARG A 36 -21.80 3.83 37.72
CA ARG A 36 -21.64 5.24 38.18
C ARG A 36 -21.80 6.24 37.04
N ALA A 37 -21.41 5.88 35.82
CA ALA A 37 -21.67 6.69 34.63
C ALA A 37 -23.17 6.90 34.38
N GLY A 38 -24.01 5.87 34.59
CA GLY A 38 -25.47 5.97 34.47
C GLY A 38 -26.16 6.96 35.43
N SER A 39 -25.44 7.47 36.45
CA SER A 39 -25.94 8.45 37.42
C SER A 39 -25.56 9.91 37.11
N VAL A 40 -24.78 10.16 36.04
CA VAL A 40 -24.23 11.48 35.73
C VAL A 40 -25.17 12.28 34.82
N ASP A 41 -25.29 13.59 35.06
CA ASP A 41 -25.96 14.52 34.14
C ASP A 41 -25.19 14.63 32.82
N VAL A 42 -25.73 13.99 31.77
CA VAL A 42 -25.16 13.94 30.42
C VAL A 42 -24.88 15.34 29.87
N GLY A 43 -25.78 16.30 30.12
CA GLY A 43 -25.67 17.67 29.61
C GLY A 43 -24.51 18.43 30.25
N LYS A 44 -24.40 18.38 31.58
CA LYS A 44 -23.29 18.99 32.32
C LYS A 44 -21.95 18.35 31.98
N THR A 45 -21.93 17.03 31.86
CA THR A 45 -20.72 16.26 31.54
C THR A 45 -20.20 16.60 30.14
N LEU A 46 -21.10 16.64 29.16
CA LEU A 46 -20.74 17.02 27.80
C LEU A 46 -20.30 18.49 27.72
N ALA A 47 -20.94 19.41 28.46
CA ALA A 47 -20.52 20.79 28.54
C ALA A 47 -19.11 20.95 29.14
N ARG A 48 -18.77 20.14 30.15
CA ARG A 48 -17.41 20.06 30.70
C ARG A 48 -16.41 19.56 29.67
N ALA A 49 -16.73 18.47 28.96
CA ALA A 49 -15.88 17.93 27.91
C ALA A 49 -15.58 18.97 26.82
N ASP A 50 -16.62 19.67 26.36
CA ASP A 50 -16.50 20.77 25.40
C ASP A 50 -15.66 21.95 25.95
N GLY A 51 -15.86 22.30 27.21
CA GLY A 51 -15.10 23.34 27.90
C GLY A 51 -13.61 23.02 27.99
N SER A 52 -13.26 21.78 28.38
CA SER A 52 -11.88 21.33 28.42
C SER A 52 -11.25 21.27 27.04
N ARG A 53 -11.96 20.78 26.01
CA ARG A 53 -11.47 20.79 24.63
C ARG A 53 -11.19 22.20 24.10
N ARG A 54 -12.06 23.18 24.38
CA ARG A 54 -11.82 24.58 23.99
C ARG A 54 -10.59 25.17 24.67
N ARG A 55 -10.43 24.95 25.98
CA ARG A 55 -9.23 25.38 26.72
C ARG A 55 -7.97 24.69 26.18
N ALA A 56 -8.06 23.40 25.87
CA ALA A 56 -6.96 22.65 25.27
C ALA A 56 -6.52 23.25 23.93
N HIS A 57 -7.47 23.65 23.09
CA HIS A 57 -7.18 24.30 21.82
C HIS A 57 -6.46 25.64 21.99
N LEU A 58 -6.89 26.46 22.96
CA LEU A 58 -6.23 27.73 23.29
C LEU A 58 -4.81 27.49 23.84
N ALA A 59 -4.65 26.52 24.75
CA ALA A 59 -3.34 26.14 25.29
C ALA A 59 -2.41 25.57 24.21
N GLU A 60 -2.92 24.80 23.26
CA GLU A 60 -2.17 24.27 22.11
C GLU A 60 -1.65 25.42 21.24
N HIS A 61 -2.47 26.44 20.97
CA HIS A 61 -2.06 27.65 20.25
C HIS A 61 -0.99 28.45 21.00
N ALA A 62 -1.07 28.47 22.33
CA ALA A 62 -0.06 29.09 23.19
C ALA A 62 1.22 28.23 23.36
N GLY A 63 1.28 27.02 22.78
CA GLY A 63 2.39 26.08 22.95
C GLY A 63 2.52 25.50 24.37
N ALA A 64 1.48 25.60 25.19
CA ALA A 64 1.51 25.17 26.58
C ALA A 64 1.27 23.66 26.71
N LYS A 65 2.13 22.96 27.46
CA LYS A 65 2.08 21.49 27.63
C LYS A 65 0.77 21.00 28.27
N GLU A 66 0.10 21.84 29.06
CA GLU A 66 -1.20 21.54 29.68
C GLU A 66 -2.32 21.23 28.67
N CYS A 67 -2.15 21.59 27.39
CA CYS A 67 -3.12 21.25 26.35
C CYS A 67 -3.36 19.74 26.24
N ILE A 68 -2.34 18.91 26.53
CA ILE A 68 -2.44 17.45 26.51
C ILE A 68 -3.46 16.99 27.54
N ASP A 69 -3.33 17.47 28.77
CA ASP A 69 -4.15 17.09 29.91
C ASP A 69 -5.60 17.59 29.72
N LEU A 70 -5.77 18.79 29.16
CA LEU A 70 -7.09 19.37 28.86
C LEU A 70 -7.81 18.61 27.74
N TYR A 71 -7.08 18.18 26.70
CA TYR A 71 -7.65 17.31 25.66
C TYR A 71 -7.98 15.92 26.22
N TYR A 72 -7.13 15.37 27.08
CA TYR A 72 -7.37 14.10 27.74
C TYR A 72 -8.63 14.14 28.61
N GLU A 73 -8.75 15.17 29.46
CA GLU A 73 -9.95 15.44 30.27
C GLU A 73 -11.20 15.53 29.39
N GLY A 74 -11.12 16.26 28.26
CA GLY A 74 -12.20 16.36 27.29
C GLY A 74 -12.64 14.99 26.74
N ALA A 75 -11.69 14.11 26.40
CA ALA A 75 -11.98 12.76 25.94
C ALA A 75 -12.64 11.91 27.04
N VAL A 76 -12.12 11.95 28.26
CA VAL A 76 -12.68 11.18 29.39
C VAL A 76 -14.12 11.57 29.69
N PHE A 77 -14.43 12.87 29.80
CA PHE A 77 -15.81 13.29 30.10
C PHE A 77 -16.76 13.08 28.93
N ALA A 78 -16.29 13.19 27.69
CA ALA A 78 -17.10 12.80 26.54
C ALA A 78 -17.41 11.30 26.54
N TYR A 79 -16.45 10.46 26.91
CA TYR A 79 -16.66 9.03 27.12
C TYR A 79 -17.66 8.76 28.26
N ALA A 80 -17.55 9.47 29.38
CA ALA A 80 -18.50 9.35 30.49
C ALA A 80 -19.94 9.70 30.06
N ALA A 81 -20.10 10.76 29.24
CA ALA A 81 -21.40 11.13 28.69
C ALA A 81 -21.96 10.06 27.74
N LEU A 82 -21.12 9.43 26.91
CA LEU A 82 -21.50 8.28 26.09
C LEU A 82 -21.91 7.07 26.95
N ALA A 83 -21.21 6.81 28.04
CA ALA A 83 -21.53 5.70 28.94
C ALA A 83 -22.82 5.90 29.73
N ALA A 84 -23.14 7.15 30.07
CA ALA A 84 -24.37 7.52 30.75
C ALA A 84 -25.62 7.39 29.86
N ASP A 85 -25.49 7.73 28.57
CA ASP A 85 -26.61 7.74 27.62
C ASP A 85 -26.17 7.31 26.20
N PRO A 86 -25.88 6.00 25.99
CA PRO A 86 -25.30 5.48 24.76
C PRO A 86 -26.16 5.71 23.51
N CYS A 87 -27.48 5.66 23.66
CA CYS A 87 -28.44 5.77 22.55
C CYS A 87 -29.23 7.08 22.57
N GLY A 88 -28.89 8.01 23.47
CA GLY A 88 -29.64 9.25 23.61
C GLY A 88 -29.38 10.27 22.52
N PRO A 89 -30.15 11.38 22.54
CA PRO A 89 -30.09 12.42 21.50
C PRO A 89 -28.74 13.14 21.43
N ARG A 90 -27.91 13.03 22.46
CA ARG A 90 -26.59 13.68 22.55
C ARG A 90 -25.41 12.74 22.25
N SER A 91 -25.67 11.45 22.01
CA SER A 91 -24.65 10.42 21.77
C SER A 91 -23.70 10.79 20.62
N ASN A 92 -24.23 11.16 19.46
CA ASN A 92 -23.41 11.56 18.30
C ASN A 92 -22.51 12.77 18.59
N ARG A 93 -23.02 13.76 19.35
CA ARG A 93 -22.22 14.91 19.76
C ARG A 93 -21.12 14.50 20.74
N ALA A 94 -21.45 13.68 21.74
CA ALA A 94 -20.48 13.16 22.69
C ALA A 94 -19.38 12.35 21.98
N LEU A 95 -19.73 11.54 20.99
CA LEU A 95 -18.78 10.82 20.15
C LEU A 95 -17.87 11.76 19.35
N GLY A 96 -18.43 12.81 18.75
CA GLY A 96 -17.65 13.83 18.04
C GLY A 96 -16.65 14.55 18.96
N VAL A 97 -17.08 14.94 20.17
CA VAL A 97 -16.21 15.58 21.17
C VAL A 97 -15.14 14.60 21.67
N TYR A 98 -15.50 13.34 21.90
CA TYR A 98 -14.57 12.28 22.31
C TYR A 98 -13.48 12.08 21.26
N ASN A 99 -13.85 11.83 20.00
CA ASN A 99 -12.90 11.61 18.90
C ASN A 99 -11.98 12.82 18.70
N ALA A 100 -12.54 14.03 18.67
CA ALA A 100 -11.77 15.25 18.45
C ALA A 100 -10.83 15.57 19.62
N SER A 101 -11.26 15.33 20.86
CA SER A 101 -10.42 15.54 22.05
C SER A 101 -9.30 14.51 22.12
N LEU A 102 -9.58 13.24 21.82
CA LEU A 102 -8.55 12.20 21.78
C LEU A 102 -7.52 12.46 20.66
N ALA A 103 -7.97 12.84 19.46
CA ALA A 103 -7.08 13.21 18.37
C ALA A 103 -6.19 14.41 18.74
N GLY A 104 -6.77 15.44 19.38
CA GLY A 104 -6.04 16.59 19.90
C GLY A 104 -5.01 16.21 20.96
N CYS A 105 -5.37 15.31 21.89
CA CYS A 105 -4.49 14.80 22.92
C CYS A 105 -3.26 14.11 22.31
N LEU A 106 -3.45 13.17 21.38
CA LEU A 106 -2.36 12.41 20.77
C LEU A 106 -1.44 13.27 19.91
N ARG A 107 -2.01 14.24 19.18
CA ARG A 107 -1.22 15.21 18.43
C ARG A 107 -0.37 16.08 19.35
N ALA A 108 -0.96 16.65 20.40
CA ALA A 108 -0.24 17.46 21.37
C ALA A 108 0.82 16.63 22.11
N ALA A 109 0.49 15.41 22.53
CA ALA A 109 1.40 14.50 23.20
C ALA A 109 2.59 14.13 22.31
N SER A 110 2.37 13.92 21.01
CA SER A 110 3.45 13.65 20.05
C SER A 110 4.40 14.85 19.92
N ARG A 111 3.87 16.09 19.84
CA ARG A 111 4.70 17.30 19.76
C ARG A 111 5.51 17.55 21.04
N HIS A 112 4.93 17.31 22.20
CA HIS A 112 5.57 17.53 23.50
C HIS A 112 6.32 16.30 24.02
N ARG A 113 6.47 15.23 23.21
CA ARG A 113 7.13 13.96 23.59
C ARG A 113 6.56 13.34 24.87
N ALA A 114 5.25 13.45 25.05
CA ALA A 114 4.53 12.86 26.18
C ALA A 114 3.93 11.48 25.84
N ILE A 115 4.13 10.97 24.62
CA ILE A 115 3.70 9.64 24.21
C ILE A 115 4.87 8.86 23.62
N ASP A 116 4.99 7.61 24.06
CA ASP A 116 5.68 6.55 23.33
C ASP A 116 4.60 5.58 22.83
N PRO A 117 4.22 5.62 21.54
CA PRO A 117 3.11 4.83 21.02
C PRO A 117 3.37 3.31 21.04
N ARG A 118 4.57 2.87 21.46
CA ARG A 118 4.91 1.48 21.72
C ARG A 118 4.49 1.02 23.11
N SER A 119 4.32 1.93 24.07
CA SER A 119 4.20 1.56 25.49
C SER A 119 3.29 2.42 26.34
N HIS A 120 3.33 3.75 26.26
CA HIS A 120 2.62 4.60 27.22
C HIS A 120 2.36 6.03 26.74
N LEU A 121 1.35 6.66 27.36
CA LEU A 121 1.02 8.08 27.28
C LEU A 121 1.11 8.71 28.68
N ILE A 122 1.83 9.82 28.82
CA ILE A 122 1.99 10.56 30.07
C ILE A 122 0.99 11.71 30.12
N VAL A 123 0.10 11.68 31.12
CA VAL A 123 -0.92 12.73 31.35
C VAL A 123 -1.07 13.02 32.84
N ARG A 124 -1.70 14.15 33.18
CA ARG A 124 -2.13 14.46 34.54
C ARG A 124 -3.59 14.08 34.73
N GLY A 125 -3.83 12.99 35.46
CA GLY A 125 -5.16 12.56 35.89
C GLY A 125 -5.56 13.13 37.27
N PRO A 126 -6.70 12.68 37.82
CA PRO A 126 -7.22 13.13 39.11
C PRO A 126 -6.25 12.89 40.29
N GLY A 127 -5.45 11.82 40.20
CA GLY A 127 -4.44 11.45 41.20
C GLY A 127 -3.04 12.04 40.96
N GLY A 128 -2.88 12.93 39.97
CA GLY A 128 -1.58 13.49 39.57
C GLY A 128 -1.07 12.92 38.24
N VAL A 129 0.24 13.00 38.01
CA VAL A 129 0.86 12.49 36.77
C VAL A 129 0.75 10.97 36.74
N THR A 130 0.20 10.43 35.66
CA THR A 130 0.02 8.99 35.45
C THR A 130 0.58 8.57 34.09
N SER A 131 1.02 7.31 34.03
CA SER A 131 1.45 6.65 32.80
C SER A 131 0.34 5.73 32.33
N VAL A 132 -0.35 6.13 31.27
CA VAL A 132 -1.45 5.37 30.67
C VAL A 132 -0.84 4.31 29.73
N PRO A 133 -0.98 3.01 30.02
CA PRO A 133 -0.43 1.96 29.17
C PRO A 133 -1.08 1.97 27.78
N VAL A 134 -0.28 1.63 26.78
CA VAL A 134 -0.71 1.44 25.39
C VAL A 134 -0.84 -0.04 25.05
N VAL A 135 -1.95 -0.41 24.40
CA VAL A 135 -2.21 -1.78 23.93
C VAL A 135 -2.50 -1.77 22.44
N HIS A 136 -1.90 -2.70 21.68
CA HIS A 136 -2.09 -2.84 20.24
C HIS A 136 -3.00 -4.04 19.93
N ARG A 137 -3.99 -3.84 19.06
CA ARG A 137 -5.01 -4.84 18.73
C ARG A 137 -5.15 -5.00 17.22
N GLY A 138 -5.09 -6.25 16.75
CA GLY A 138 -5.42 -6.61 15.36
C GLY A 138 -4.35 -6.30 14.31
N PHE A 139 -3.19 -5.74 14.70
CA PHE A 139 -2.12 -5.42 13.75
C PHE A 139 -1.34 -6.66 13.32
N VAL A 140 -0.87 -6.63 12.06
CA VAL A 140 0.21 -7.48 11.57
C VAL A 140 1.60 -6.95 11.89
N TRP A 141 1.66 -5.69 12.30
CA TRP A 141 2.86 -5.02 12.79
C TRP A 141 3.11 -5.38 14.25
N SER A 142 4.39 -5.38 14.65
CA SER A 142 4.78 -5.50 16.05
C SER A 142 4.51 -4.19 16.80
N PRO A 143 4.21 -4.22 18.12
CA PRO A 143 4.22 -3.02 18.96
C PRO A 143 5.51 -2.19 18.83
N ALA A 144 6.64 -2.84 18.57
CA ALA A 144 7.93 -2.17 18.36
C ALA A 144 7.99 -1.31 17.08
N ASP A 145 7.09 -1.53 16.12
CA ASP A 145 7.05 -0.80 14.85
C ASP A 145 6.42 0.61 14.98
N PHE A 146 5.78 0.91 16.11
CA PHE A 146 5.13 2.20 16.38
C PHE A 146 6.18 3.26 16.76
N HIS A 147 6.94 3.79 15.79
CA HIS A 147 8.02 4.75 16.06
C HIS A 147 7.54 6.20 16.24
N GLY A 148 6.34 6.52 15.76
CA GLY A 148 5.74 7.85 15.91
C GLY A 148 4.30 7.89 15.44
N LEU A 149 3.60 8.99 15.73
CA LEU A 149 2.24 9.25 15.27
C LEU A 149 2.19 10.56 14.50
N LEU A 150 1.40 10.57 13.43
CA LEU A 150 1.05 11.74 12.64
C LEU A 150 -0.47 11.91 12.62
N ASP A 151 -0.90 13.17 12.57
CA ASP A 151 -2.31 13.53 12.48
C ASP A 151 -2.79 13.33 11.02
N PRO A 152 -3.78 12.45 10.76
CA PRO A 152 -4.33 12.26 9.42
C PRO A 152 -4.83 13.57 8.78
N SER A 153 -5.33 14.53 9.57
CA SER A 153 -5.81 15.82 9.04
C SER A 153 -4.70 16.72 8.52
N ALA A 154 -3.44 16.42 8.85
CA ALA A 154 -2.25 17.11 8.35
C ALA A 154 -1.59 16.34 7.20
N SER A 155 -2.27 15.33 6.64
CA SER A 155 -1.75 14.58 5.50
C SER A 155 -1.63 15.48 4.27
N PRO A 156 -0.58 15.26 3.45
CA PRO A 156 -0.41 16.02 2.22
C PRO A 156 -1.50 15.63 1.20
N ARG A 157 -1.73 16.51 0.22
CA ARG A 157 -2.61 16.16 -0.91
C ARG A 157 -1.97 15.05 -1.74
N ASN A 158 -2.68 13.95 -1.93
CA ASN A 158 -2.36 12.92 -2.91
C ASN A 158 -3.16 13.21 -4.21
N PRO A 159 -2.51 13.52 -5.34
CA PRO A 159 -3.19 13.87 -6.59
C PRO A 159 -3.92 12.67 -7.24
N SER A 160 -3.64 11.46 -6.79
CA SER A 160 -4.20 10.20 -7.28
C SER A 160 -5.29 9.63 -6.36
N ASN A 161 -5.69 10.37 -5.32
CA ASN A 161 -6.78 10.02 -4.43
C ASN A 161 -7.97 10.96 -4.69
N PHE A 162 -8.97 10.47 -5.42
CA PHE A 162 -10.18 11.22 -5.76
C PHE A 162 -11.39 10.81 -4.92
N ARG A 163 -11.28 9.73 -4.15
CA ARG A 163 -12.33 9.25 -3.26
C ARG A 163 -11.94 9.39 -1.80
N ASP A 164 -12.97 9.42 -0.97
CA ASP A 164 -12.84 9.35 0.47
C ASP A 164 -12.92 7.89 0.91
N HIS A 165 -11.81 7.34 1.39
CA HIS A 165 -11.77 6.01 1.99
C HIS A 165 -11.80 6.10 3.53
N SER A 166 -12.17 7.22 4.12
CA SER A 166 -12.38 7.29 5.56
C SER A 166 -13.63 6.50 6.00
N ARG A 167 -13.60 6.04 7.25
CA ARG A 167 -14.76 5.42 7.90
C ARG A 167 -15.10 6.25 9.13
N VAL A 168 -16.30 6.83 9.15
CA VAL A 168 -16.83 7.50 10.34
C VAL A 168 -17.12 6.44 11.42
N GLY A 169 -16.70 6.70 12.65
CA GLY A 169 -16.88 5.74 13.74
C GLY A 169 -16.27 6.18 15.06
N VAL A 170 -16.03 5.22 15.94
CA VAL A 170 -15.45 5.41 17.27
C VAL A 170 -13.94 5.50 17.20
N GLY A 171 -13.36 6.45 17.93
CA GLY A 171 -11.93 6.59 18.12
C GLY A 171 -11.32 7.69 17.26
N ALA A 172 -10.04 7.97 17.52
CA ALA A 172 -9.26 8.94 16.77
C ALA A 172 -8.37 8.21 15.75
N PRO A 173 -8.63 8.31 14.44
CA PRO A 173 -7.70 7.83 13.42
C PRO A 173 -6.33 8.50 13.58
N GLN A 174 -5.26 7.74 13.39
CA GLN A 174 -3.86 8.14 13.48
C GLN A 174 -3.08 7.49 12.32
N VAL A 175 -2.01 8.14 11.88
CA VAL A 175 -1.02 7.50 11.00
C VAL A 175 0.21 7.16 11.81
N VAL A 176 0.57 5.89 11.86
CA VAL A 176 1.77 5.41 12.54
C VAL A 176 2.97 5.52 11.60
N VAL A 177 4.08 6.02 12.11
CA VAL A 177 5.38 6.04 11.42
C VAL A 177 6.18 4.83 11.87
N ARG A 178 6.70 4.07 10.91
CA ARG A 178 7.65 2.96 11.13
C ARG A 178 8.97 3.26 10.42
N LYS A 179 10.07 2.84 11.04
CA LYS A 179 11.41 2.85 10.44
C LYS A 179 11.97 1.45 10.36
N ASN A 180 12.83 1.18 9.37
CA ASN A 180 13.46 -0.12 9.16
C ASN A 180 14.70 -0.30 10.06
N VAL A 181 14.51 -0.22 11.38
CA VAL A 181 15.63 -0.24 12.35
C VAL A 181 16.42 -1.55 12.35
N ARG A 182 15.76 -2.67 12.00
CA ARG A 182 16.37 -4.01 12.00
C ARG A 182 17.11 -4.34 10.69
N ALA A 183 16.79 -3.64 9.60
CA ALA A 183 17.34 -3.87 8.25
C ALA A 183 17.34 -5.36 7.82
N THR A 184 16.24 -6.07 8.09
CA THR A 184 16.06 -7.47 7.68
C THR A 184 15.89 -7.60 6.16
N PRO A 185 16.11 -8.78 5.56
CA PRO A 185 15.79 -9.01 4.14
C PRO A 185 14.34 -8.66 3.79
N GLU A 186 13.40 -8.91 4.70
CA GLU A 186 11.98 -8.56 4.53
C GLU A 186 11.77 -7.04 4.58
N ASP A 187 12.51 -6.32 5.43
CA ASP A 187 12.48 -4.86 5.49
C ASP A 187 12.94 -4.22 4.16
N ALA A 188 13.72 -4.93 3.32
CA ALA A 188 14.11 -4.42 2.00
C ALA A 188 12.91 -4.20 1.06
N PHE A 189 11.75 -4.82 1.34
CA PHE A 189 10.50 -4.65 0.60
C PHE A 189 9.54 -3.66 1.28
N LEU A 190 9.97 -2.99 2.35
CA LEU A 190 9.20 -1.97 3.05
C LEU A 190 9.90 -0.62 2.90
N HIS A 191 9.14 0.44 2.62
CA HIS A 191 9.70 1.79 2.57
C HIS A 191 10.25 2.22 3.93
N ASP A 192 11.29 3.06 3.93
CA ASP A 192 11.80 3.70 5.13
C ASP A 192 11.80 5.23 4.98
N PRO A 193 10.94 5.97 5.71
CA PRO A 193 9.93 5.46 6.66
C PRO A 193 8.73 4.80 5.95
N MET A 194 8.05 3.89 6.66
CA MET A 194 6.76 3.31 6.30
C MET A 194 5.64 3.97 7.12
N PHE A 195 4.42 4.00 6.56
CA PHE A 195 3.24 4.57 7.21
C PHE A 195 2.07 3.59 7.17
N PHE A 196 1.39 3.41 8.29
CA PHE A 196 0.19 2.55 8.35
C PHE A 196 -0.90 3.15 9.24
N PRO A 197 -2.19 2.83 8.97
CA PRO A 197 -3.29 3.41 9.74
C PRO A 197 -3.43 2.73 11.10
N ALA A 198 -3.80 3.50 12.11
CA ALA A 198 -4.22 3.01 13.42
C ALA A 198 -5.40 3.84 13.92
N THR A 199 -6.28 3.26 14.73
CA THR A 199 -7.32 4.03 15.41
C THR A 199 -7.15 3.93 16.91
N ALA A 200 -6.98 5.07 17.56
CA ALA A 200 -6.83 5.16 18.99
C ALA A 200 -8.19 5.19 19.70
N VAL A 201 -8.31 4.42 20.78
CA VAL A 201 -9.49 4.35 21.64
C VAL A 201 -9.03 4.40 23.09
N LEU A 202 -9.50 5.40 23.83
CA LEU A 202 -9.26 5.53 25.26
C LEU A 202 -10.33 4.77 26.05
N ARG A 203 -9.88 3.95 27.01
CA ARG A 203 -10.70 3.26 28.01
C ARG A 203 -10.41 3.88 29.37
N PRO A 204 -11.14 4.92 29.78
CA PRO A 204 -10.88 5.57 31.05
C PRO A 204 -11.47 4.82 32.24
N ASP A 205 -10.79 4.88 33.37
CA ASP A 205 -11.29 4.50 34.68
C ASP A 205 -12.25 5.59 35.19
N LEU A 206 -13.51 5.48 34.76
CA LEU A 206 -14.55 6.44 35.13
C LEU A 206 -14.77 6.53 36.64
N ASN A 207 -14.44 5.51 37.43
CA ASN A 207 -14.58 5.60 38.88
C ASN A 207 -13.57 6.60 39.45
N ALA A 208 -12.30 6.52 39.05
CA ALA A 208 -11.28 7.48 39.47
C ALA A 208 -11.64 8.92 39.02
N TRP A 209 -12.11 9.08 37.78
CA TRP A 209 -12.45 10.39 37.21
C TRP A 209 -13.75 11.01 37.76
N LEU A 210 -14.67 10.20 38.30
CA LEU A 210 -15.95 10.64 38.90
C LEU A 210 -15.96 10.58 40.44
N GLY A 211 -14.78 10.52 41.08
CA GLY A 211 -14.63 10.59 42.54
C GLY A 211 -15.06 9.33 43.30
N GLY A 212 -14.98 8.16 42.66
CA GLY A 212 -15.19 6.85 43.28
C GLY A 212 -13.91 6.18 43.73
N ALA A 213 -14.06 5.00 44.35
CA ALA A 213 -12.91 4.12 44.61
C ALA A 213 -12.31 3.71 43.25
N GLY A 214 -11.04 4.04 43.02
CA GLY A 214 -10.37 3.82 41.74
C GLY A 214 -10.51 2.39 41.22
N GLY A 215 -10.60 2.25 39.90
CA GLY A 215 -10.67 0.99 39.17
C GLY A 215 -9.31 0.56 38.60
N PRO A 216 -9.29 -0.12 37.43
CA PRO A 216 -8.08 -0.74 36.87
C PRO A 216 -7.10 0.27 36.23
N GLY A 217 -7.41 1.57 36.27
CA GLY A 217 -6.68 2.62 35.57
C GLY A 217 -7.10 2.81 34.11
N ASP A 218 -6.70 3.94 33.53
CA ASP A 218 -6.97 4.28 32.14
C ASP A 218 -6.10 3.41 31.20
N VAL A 219 -6.61 3.04 30.02
CA VAL A 219 -5.85 2.32 28.98
C VAL A 219 -6.05 2.98 27.61
N LEU A 220 -4.97 3.17 26.86
CA LEU A 220 -5.03 3.62 25.47
C LEU A 220 -4.86 2.43 24.52
N GLU A 221 -5.84 2.14 23.70
CA GLU A 221 -5.79 1.06 22.72
C GLU A 221 -5.55 1.63 21.31
N PHE A 222 -4.57 1.09 20.57
CA PHE A 222 -4.52 1.22 19.13
C PHE A 222 -5.13 -0.02 18.49
N HIS A 223 -6.02 0.17 17.54
CA HIS A 223 -6.65 -0.89 16.75
C HIS A 223 -6.25 -0.75 15.28
N ASP A 224 -6.00 -1.88 14.61
CA ASP A 224 -5.81 -1.93 13.15
C ASP A 224 -7.17 -1.77 12.45
N PRO A 225 -7.46 -0.61 11.82
CA PRO A 225 -8.77 -0.39 11.23
C PRO A 225 -9.05 -1.22 9.97
N LEU A 226 -8.03 -1.87 9.39
CA LEU A 226 -8.15 -2.75 8.22
C LEU A 226 -8.76 -4.10 8.61
N ARG A 227 -8.44 -4.60 9.81
CA ARG A 227 -8.89 -5.91 10.32
C ARG A 227 -9.98 -5.78 11.38
N VAL A 228 -10.00 -4.66 12.11
CA VAL A 228 -11.01 -4.35 13.12
C VAL A 228 -12.00 -3.33 12.53
N GLY A 229 -13.15 -3.81 12.08
CA GLY A 229 -14.19 -2.96 11.51
C GLY A 229 -15.12 -2.30 12.56
N ARG A 230 -15.20 -2.89 13.75
CA ARG A 230 -16.14 -2.52 14.80
C ARG A 230 -15.49 -2.63 16.17
N ILE A 231 -15.98 -1.84 17.12
CA ILE A 231 -15.49 -1.86 18.50
C ILE A 231 -16.64 -1.70 19.49
N ASP A 232 -16.52 -2.39 20.62
CA ASP A 232 -17.44 -2.24 21.74
C ASP A 232 -17.17 -0.92 22.47
N MET A 233 -18.24 -0.19 22.72
CA MET A 233 -18.31 1.00 23.55
C MET A 233 -19.39 0.79 24.62
N PRO A 234 -19.43 1.60 25.68
CA PRO A 234 -20.51 1.56 26.65
C PRO A 234 -21.88 1.57 25.95
N GLY A 235 -22.66 0.51 26.15
CA GLY A 235 -24.01 0.33 25.60
C GLY A 235 -24.15 0.29 24.08
N SER A 236 -23.06 0.19 23.31
CA SER A 236 -23.13 0.11 21.85
C SER A 236 -21.94 -0.65 21.25
N ASN A 237 -22.17 -1.33 20.14
CA ASN A 237 -21.09 -1.82 19.26
C ASN A 237 -21.14 -0.98 17.99
N GLY A 238 -20.12 -0.16 17.76
CA GLY A 238 -20.08 0.83 16.68
C GLY A 238 -19.01 0.53 15.64
N PRO A 239 -19.10 1.13 14.43
CA PRO A 239 -17.98 1.10 13.49
C PRO A 239 -16.75 1.77 14.11
N LEU A 240 -15.58 1.19 13.92
CA LEU A 240 -14.31 1.81 14.32
C LEU A 240 -13.96 2.90 13.30
N ALA A 241 -13.62 4.10 13.75
CA ALA A 241 -13.18 5.17 12.85
C ALA A 241 -11.93 4.73 12.06
N ALA A 242 -11.72 5.25 10.86
CA ALA A 242 -10.52 4.95 10.08
C ALA A 242 -10.21 6.05 9.06
N ASP A 243 -8.94 6.18 8.70
CA ASP A 243 -8.46 6.95 7.55
C ASP A 243 -7.42 6.09 6.82
N PHE A 244 -7.78 5.57 5.65
CA PHE A 244 -6.89 4.73 4.84
C PHE A 244 -6.10 5.55 3.79
N ASP A 245 -6.45 6.82 3.59
CA ASP A 245 -5.84 7.67 2.57
C ASP A 245 -4.58 8.36 3.10
N ALA A 246 -4.64 8.84 4.36
CA ALA A 246 -3.53 9.57 4.97
C ALA A 246 -2.20 8.79 5.02
N PRO A 247 -2.15 7.47 5.34
CA PRO A 247 -0.89 6.71 5.31
C PRO A 247 -0.25 6.68 3.92
N ILE A 248 -1.04 6.48 2.85
CA ILE A 248 -0.52 6.46 1.47
C ILE A 248 -0.05 7.86 1.06
N ALA A 249 -0.77 8.92 1.46
CA ALA A 249 -0.37 10.29 1.18
C ALA A 249 0.98 10.66 1.86
N TYR A 250 1.18 10.26 3.11
CA TYR A 250 2.48 10.45 3.78
C TYR A 250 3.60 9.62 3.11
N LEU A 251 3.28 8.39 2.70
CA LEU A 251 4.21 7.52 2.01
C LEU A 251 4.66 8.10 0.66
N GLU A 252 3.72 8.59 -0.16
CA GLU A 252 3.99 9.28 -1.42
C GLU A 252 4.89 10.51 -1.21
N ARG A 253 4.61 11.33 -0.19
CA ARG A 253 5.44 12.48 0.15
C ARG A 253 6.85 12.07 0.57
N SER A 254 6.98 11.04 1.40
CA SER A 254 8.29 10.58 1.92
C SER A 254 9.20 10.03 0.81
N THR A 255 8.60 9.40 -0.20
CA THR A 255 9.31 8.81 -1.34
C THR A 255 9.56 9.81 -2.48
N LYS A 256 9.32 11.11 -2.21
CA LYS A 256 9.42 12.21 -3.17
C LYS A 256 8.54 12.05 -4.41
N GLY A 257 7.41 11.33 -4.31
CA GLY A 257 6.44 11.20 -5.42
C GLY A 257 5.93 12.55 -5.93
N LEU A 258 5.95 13.58 -5.07
CA LEU A 258 5.59 14.96 -5.40
C LEU A 258 6.68 15.75 -6.17
N GLU A 259 7.95 15.34 -6.13
CA GLU A 259 9.01 15.97 -6.96
C GLU A 259 8.98 15.48 -8.43
N SER A 260 8.20 14.42 -8.71
CA SER A 260 7.89 13.87 -10.04
C SER A 260 6.65 14.51 -10.69
N GLY A 261 6.48 15.82 -10.52
CA GLY A 261 5.52 16.62 -11.31
C GLY A 261 5.97 16.80 -12.76
N TRP A 262 5.46 17.84 -13.43
CA TRP A 262 5.79 18.22 -14.82
C TRP A 262 7.30 18.30 -15.13
N SER A 263 8.17 18.46 -14.12
CA SER A 263 9.62 18.39 -14.23
C SER A 263 10.16 16.98 -14.54
N GLY A 264 9.56 15.91 -13.98
CA GLY A 264 9.91 14.51 -14.29
C GLY A 264 9.56 14.11 -15.73
N LEU A 265 8.52 14.73 -16.28
CA LEU A 265 8.13 14.64 -17.69
C LEU A 265 9.12 15.29 -18.66
N LEU A 266 10.06 16.13 -18.21
CA LEU A 266 11.08 16.75 -19.07
C LEU A 266 12.44 16.02 -19.02
N ASN A 267 12.65 15.17 -18.00
CA ASN A 267 13.85 14.37 -17.83
C ASN A 267 13.52 13.04 -17.10
N PRO A 268 13.06 12.01 -17.83
CA PRO A 268 12.78 10.69 -17.28
C PRO A 268 14.01 10.15 -16.58
N SER A 269 13.85 9.65 -15.36
CA SER A 269 15.00 9.18 -14.60
C SER A 269 15.68 8.01 -15.31
N GLN A 270 17.00 8.03 -15.35
CA GLN A 270 17.85 6.91 -15.75
C GLN A 270 18.55 6.28 -14.52
N ASP A 271 18.08 6.58 -13.32
CA ASP A 271 18.67 6.06 -12.09
C ASP A 271 18.12 4.66 -11.80
N VAL A 272 18.96 3.64 -11.97
CA VAL A 272 18.65 2.24 -11.66
C VAL A 272 18.24 2.03 -10.20
N ASN A 273 18.68 2.90 -9.29
CA ASN A 273 18.36 2.81 -7.85
C ASN A 273 16.94 3.29 -7.52
N ARG A 274 16.20 3.80 -8.51
CA ARG A 274 14.77 4.10 -8.35
C ARG A 274 13.86 2.90 -8.55
N ALA A 275 14.38 1.79 -9.06
CA ALA A 275 13.63 0.54 -9.11
C ALA A 275 13.35 0.05 -7.69
N PHE A 276 12.08 -0.19 -7.37
CA PHE A 276 11.69 -0.62 -6.03
C PHE A 276 10.38 -1.40 -6.06
N LEU A 277 10.40 -2.61 -5.51
CA LEU A 277 9.21 -3.41 -5.24
C LEU A 277 8.85 -3.26 -3.76
N GLY A 278 7.76 -2.56 -3.47
CA GLY A 278 7.34 -2.20 -2.12
C GLY A 278 6.00 -2.80 -1.71
N LEU A 279 5.97 -3.48 -0.56
CA LEU A 279 4.74 -3.92 0.10
C LEU A 279 4.12 -2.77 0.91
N LEU A 280 2.80 -2.77 1.09
CA LEU A 280 2.11 -1.84 2.00
C LEU A 280 2.05 -2.33 3.46
N GLU A 281 2.23 -3.63 3.68
CA GLU A 281 2.20 -4.31 4.98
C GLU A 281 3.23 -5.45 4.96
N PRO A 282 3.78 -5.90 6.09
CA PRO A 282 4.72 -7.02 6.13
C PRO A 282 4.08 -8.24 5.48
N PHE A 283 4.87 -9.01 4.74
CA PHE A 283 4.32 -10.16 4.02
C PHE A 283 3.64 -11.14 4.98
N GLN A 284 2.46 -11.64 4.60
CA GLN A 284 1.69 -12.60 5.38
C GLN A 284 1.64 -13.93 4.60
N PRO A 285 2.18 -15.03 5.14
CA PRO A 285 2.17 -16.33 4.47
C PRO A 285 0.76 -16.77 4.07
N GLY A 286 0.65 -17.43 2.92
CA GLY A 286 -0.59 -17.93 2.33
C GLY A 286 -1.37 -16.89 1.52
N LYS A 287 -0.94 -15.62 1.50
CA LYS A 287 -1.60 -14.57 0.70
C LYS A 287 -1.03 -14.48 -0.70
N ILE A 288 -1.90 -14.09 -1.62
CA ILE A 288 -1.58 -13.86 -3.03
C ILE A 288 -1.06 -12.43 -3.20
N PRO A 289 0.20 -12.23 -3.61
CA PRO A 289 0.71 -10.93 -4.03
C PRO A 289 -0.06 -10.36 -5.22
N VAL A 290 -0.50 -9.12 -5.12
CA VAL A 290 -1.04 -8.31 -6.22
C VAL A 290 -0.08 -7.16 -6.44
N ILE A 291 0.69 -7.23 -7.53
CA ILE A 291 1.81 -6.32 -7.81
C ILE A 291 1.37 -5.31 -8.87
N PHE A 292 1.25 -4.05 -8.46
CA PHE A 292 0.86 -2.93 -9.32
C PHE A 292 2.08 -2.31 -10.01
N VAL A 293 2.02 -2.16 -11.33
CA VAL A 293 3.09 -1.62 -12.17
C VAL A 293 2.60 -0.38 -12.90
N HIS A 294 3.18 0.78 -12.57
CA HIS A 294 2.72 2.07 -13.10
C HIS A 294 3.11 2.32 -14.56
N GLY A 295 2.39 3.24 -15.21
CA GLY A 295 2.72 3.75 -16.55
C GLY A 295 3.78 4.86 -16.53
N LEU A 296 3.64 5.84 -17.42
CA LEU A 296 4.61 6.93 -17.61
C LEU A 296 4.75 7.90 -16.41
N TYR A 297 3.84 7.85 -15.43
CA TYR A 297 3.77 8.81 -14.31
C TYR A 297 4.59 8.41 -13.06
N ASP A 298 5.71 7.71 -13.25
CA ASP A 298 6.84 7.47 -12.33
C ASP A 298 6.58 6.94 -10.89
N THR A 299 5.31 6.75 -10.47
CA THR A 299 5.00 6.26 -9.12
C THR A 299 3.83 5.26 -9.06
N PRO A 300 3.90 4.25 -8.17
CA PRO A 300 2.81 3.31 -7.93
C PRO A 300 1.58 3.98 -7.28
N TYR A 301 1.70 5.20 -6.74
CA TYR A 301 0.60 5.89 -6.06
C TYR A 301 -0.51 6.36 -7.01
N THR A 302 -0.29 6.30 -8.32
CA THR A 302 -1.36 6.44 -9.32
C THR A 302 -2.51 5.44 -9.14
N PHE A 303 -2.29 4.36 -8.39
CA PHE A 303 -3.30 3.37 -8.03
C PHE A 303 -3.92 3.58 -6.64
N THR A 304 -3.71 4.72 -5.96
CA THR A 304 -4.18 4.93 -4.57
C THR A 304 -5.65 4.56 -4.38
N ASP A 305 -6.55 5.13 -5.19
CA ASP A 305 -7.99 4.83 -5.13
C ASP A 305 -8.30 3.34 -5.37
N LEU A 306 -7.59 2.70 -6.30
CA LEU A 306 -7.78 1.27 -6.60
C LEU A 306 -7.26 0.38 -5.46
N MET A 307 -6.09 0.69 -4.91
CA MET A 307 -5.48 -0.06 -3.81
C MET A 307 -6.33 0.05 -2.54
N ASN A 308 -6.72 1.26 -2.13
CA ASN A 308 -7.60 1.44 -0.97
C ASN A 308 -8.99 0.86 -1.22
N GLY A 309 -9.56 1.09 -2.41
CA GLY A 309 -10.83 0.49 -2.80
C GLY A 309 -10.84 -1.03 -2.70
N LEU A 310 -9.77 -1.70 -3.12
CA LEU A 310 -9.62 -3.16 -3.01
C LEU A 310 -9.46 -3.63 -1.56
N ARG A 311 -8.63 -2.96 -0.74
CA ARG A 311 -8.45 -3.30 0.68
C ARG A 311 -9.75 -3.24 1.48
N LEU A 312 -10.71 -2.43 1.04
CA LEU A 312 -12.03 -2.30 1.65
C LEU A 312 -13.06 -3.29 1.11
N ARG A 313 -12.72 -4.10 0.11
CA ARG A 313 -13.61 -5.15 -0.39
C ARG A 313 -13.67 -6.32 0.61
N PRO A 314 -14.87 -6.84 0.94
CA PRO A 314 -15.00 -8.00 1.81
C PRO A 314 -14.18 -9.19 1.28
N GLY A 315 -13.39 -9.80 2.16
CA GLY A 315 -12.53 -10.96 1.87
C GLY A 315 -11.21 -10.65 1.16
N PHE A 316 -10.98 -9.40 0.72
CA PHE A 316 -9.75 -9.06 0.01
C PHE A 316 -8.51 -9.25 0.89
N LEU A 317 -8.51 -8.66 2.08
CA LEU A 317 -7.38 -8.76 3.00
C LEU A 317 -7.16 -10.17 3.56
N ASP A 318 -8.12 -11.08 3.43
CA ASP A 318 -7.95 -12.47 3.86
C ASP A 318 -7.12 -13.28 2.86
N ARG A 319 -7.11 -12.88 1.58
CA ARG A 319 -6.50 -13.64 0.48
C ARG A 319 -5.38 -12.92 -0.25
N TYR A 320 -5.38 -11.59 -0.25
CA TYR A 320 -4.49 -10.78 -1.07
C TYR A 320 -3.59 -9.88 -0.25
N GLN A 321 -2.43 -9.57 -0.82
CA GLN A 321 -1.52 -8.56 -0.31
C GLN A 321 -1.02 -7.67 -1.43
N ILE A 322 -1.04 -6.36 -1.21
CA ILE A 322 -0.68 -5.37 -2.24
C ILE A 322 0.81 -5.06 -2.18
N ALA A 323 1.44 -5.10 -3.35
CA ALA A 323 2.75 -4.51 -3.61
C ALA A 323 2.67 -3.52 -4.79
N GLY A 324 3.54 -2.52 -4.79
CA GLY A 324 3.75 -1.62 -5.91
C GLY A 324 5.17 -1.76 -6.44
N TYR A 325 5.33 -1.78 -7.77
CA TYR A 325 6.63 -1.74 -8.41
C TYR A 325 6.84 -0.39 -9.08
N ARG A 326 7.94 0.27 -8.71
CA ARG A 326 8.46 1.46 -9.36
C ARG A 326 9.62 1.08 -10.27
N TYR A 327 9.67 1.67 -11.45
CA TYR A 327 10.83 1.57 -12.35
C TYR A 327 11.17 2.91 -12.98
N ALA A 328 12.43 3.05 -13.38
CA ALA A 328 12.92 4.22 -14.09
C ALA A 328 12.48 4.15 -15.57
N THR A 329 11.58 5.06 -15.97
CA THR A 329 10.99 5.10 -17.31
C THR A 329 12.02 5.51 -18.39
N GLY A 330 13.12 6.15 -18.00
CA GLY A 330 14.20 6.62 -18.88
C GLY A 330 15.30 5.60 -19.17
N LEU A 331 15.35 4.46 -18.48
CA LEU A 331 16.28 3.36 -18.80
C LEU A 331 15.87 2.64 -20.08
N THR A 332 16.80 1.89 -20.69
CA THR A 332 16.45 0.97 -21.79
C THR A 332 15.33 0.04 -21.33
N PHE A 333 14.29 -0.09 -22.15
CA PHE A 333 13.07 -0.79 -21.76
C PHE A 333 13.31 -2.24 -21.32
N LEU A 334 14.14 -2.98 -22.05
CA LEU A 334 14.54 -4.35 -21.69
C LEU A 334 15.36 -4.39 -20.39
N HIS A 335 16.14 -3.35 -20.12
CA HIS A 335 16.88 -3.24 -18.86
C HIS A 335 15.93 -3.03 -17.68
N SER A 336 14.94 -2.14 -17.80
CA SER A 336 13.88 -2.00 -16.79
C SER A 336 13.12 -3.30 -16.55
N ALA A 337 12.87 -4.09 -17.60
CA ALA A 337 12.20 -5.38 -17.49
C ALA A 337 13.09 -6.45 -16.83
N ALA A 338 14.39 -6.45 -17.12
CA ALA A 338 15.35 -7.35 -16.48
C ALA A 338 15.51 -7.03 -14.98
N LEU A 339 15.54 -5.74 -14.61
CA LEU A 339 15.52 -5.31 -13.22
C LEU A 339 14.23 -5.76 -12.52
N PHE A 340 13.08 -5.60 -13.17
CA PHE A 340 11.80 -6.04 -12.61
C PHE A 340 11.80 -7.55 -12.34
N ARG A 341 12.25 -8.34 -13.32
CA ARG A 341 12.35 -9.79 -13.20
C ARG A 341 13.27 -10.21 -12.05
N ARG A 342 14.43 -9.57 -11.94
CA ARG A 342 15.36 -9.77 -10.82
C ARG A 342 14.68 -9.48 -9.48
N ASP A 343 13.98 -8.36 -9.38
CA ASP A 343 13.31 -7.96 -8.15
C ASP A 343 12.15 -8.91 -7.79
N LEU A 344 11.43 -9.46 -8.78
CA LEU A 344 10.44 -10.53 -8.58
C LEU A 344 11.08 -11.84 -8.09
N HIS A 345 12.24 -12.23 -8.63
CA HIS A 345 12.96 -13.40 -8.15
C HIS A 345 13.51 -13.19 -6.72
N ASN A 346 14.02 -12.00 -6.40
CA ASN A 346 14.43 -11.65 -5.05
C ASN A 346 13.25 -11.67 -4.07
N PHE A 347 12.07 -11.22 -4.53
CA PHE A 347 10.83 -11.27 -3.75
C PHE A 347 10.45 -12.72 -3.41
N GLN A 348 10.48 -13.62 -4.40
CA GLN A 348 10.25 -15.06 -4.16
C GLN A 348 11.32 -15.66 -3.24
N ALA A 349 12.60 -15.37 -3.48
CA ALA A 349 13.68 -15.89 -2.66
C ALA A 349 13.60 -15.43 -1.19
N THR A 350 12.97 -14.28 -0.93
CA THR A 350 12.79 -13.76 0.43
C THR A 350 11.58 -14.37 1.12
N PHE A 351 10.43 -14.43 0.44
CA PHE A 351 9.15 -14.78 1.10
C PHE A 351 8.66 -16.21 0.82
N ASP A 352 9.12 -16.85 -0.24
CA ASP A 352 8.79 -18.23 -0.59
C ASP A 352 10.00 -18.97 -1.21
N PRO A 353 11.13 -19.09 -0.49
CA PRO A 353 12.35 -19.70 -1.00
C PRO A 353 12.18 -21.17 -1.39
N SER A 354 11.26 -21.89 -0.73
CA SER A 354 10.95 -23.29 -1.03
C SER A 354 9.88 -23.48 -2.11
N GLN A 355 9.29 -22.38 -2.63
CA GLN A 355 8.21 -22.41 -3.62
C GLN A 355 7.00 -23.23 -3.16
N ALA A 356 6.69 -23.17 -1.86
CA ALA A 356 5.70 -24.01 -1.21
C ALA A 356 4.47 -23.22 -0.75
N ASP A 357 4.51 -21.89 -0.76
CA ASP A 357 3.36 -21.06 -0.44
C ASP A 357 2.40 -20.98 -1.65
N PRO A 358 1.23 -21.66 -1.62
CA PRO A 358 0.32 -21.67 -2.75
C PRO A 358 -0.23 -20.27 -3.06
N GLY A 359 -0.40 -19.41 -2.05
CA GLY A 359 -0.81 -18.03 -2.27
C GLY A 359 0.25 -17.25 -3.05
N PHE A 360 1.51 -17.38 -2.66
CA PHE A 360 2.62 -16.75 -3.36
C PHE A 360 2.74 -17.25 -4.81
N GLN A 361 2.59 -18.57 -5.02
CA GLN A 361 2.65 -19.23 -6.34
C GLN A 361 1.48 -18.90 -7.27
N ASP A 362 0.47 -18.18 -6.77
CA ASP A 362 -0.70 -17.69 -7.50
C ASP A 362 -0.68 -16.16 -7.72
N SER A 363 0.50 -15.52 -7.69
CA SER A 363 0.63 -14.07 -7.77
C SER A 363 -0.02 -13.45 -9.01
N VAL A 364 -0.47 -12.20 -8.85
CA VAL A 364 -1.14 -11.41 -9.88
C VAL A 364 -0.33 -10.15 -10.19
N LEU A 365 -0.09 -9.88 -11.47
CA LEU A 365 0.50 -8.62 -11.94
C LEU A 365 -0.59 -7.72 -12.53
N ILE A 366 -0.63 -6.45 -12.13
CA ILE A 366 -1.55 -5.45 -12.67
C ILE A 366 -0.74 -4.31 -13.26
N GLY A 367 -0.82 -4.12 -14.58
CA GLY A 367 -0.05 -3.09 -15.28
C GLY A 367 -0.94 -2.03 -15.91
N HIS A 368 -0.68 -0.75 -15.63
CA HIS A 368 -1.35 0.36 -16.31
C HIS A 368 -0.50 0.93 -17.43
N SER A 369 -1.11 1.18 -18.58
CA SER A 369 -0.45 1.82 -19.73
C SER A 369 0.85 1.09 -20.08
N MET A 370 1.96 1.81 -20.17
CA MET A 370 3.30 1.26 -20.39
C MET A 370 3.74 0.23 -19.34
N GLY A 371 3.25 0.32 -18.10
CA GLY A 371 3.47 -0.67 -17.06
C GLY A 371 2.90 -2.04 -17.42
N GLY A 372 1.83 -2.10 -18.22
CA GLY A 372 1.33 -3.35 -18.77
C GLY A 372 2.27 -4.00 -19.77
N LEU A 373 3.07 -3.22 -20.52
CA LEU A 373 4.10 -3.80 -21.39
C LEU A 373 5.26 -4.38 -20.56
N GLN A 374 5.61 -3.73 -19.44
CA GLN A 374 6.56 -4.28 -18.45
C GLN A 374 6.05 -5.60 -17.85
N VAL A 375 4.76 -5.67 -17.51
CA VAL A 375 4.09 -6.90 -17.05
C VAL A 375 4.13 -7.98 -18.14
N LYS A 376 3.84 -7.64 -19.41
CA LYS A 376 3.87 -8.62 -20.51
C LYS A 376 5.25 -9.28 -20.63
N LEU A 377 6.33 -8.52 -20.51
CA LEU A 377 7.70 -9.05 -20.51
C LEU A 377 8.03 -10.02 -19.36
N GLN A 378 7.18 -10.10 -18.32
CA GLN A 378 7.35 -11.06 -17.22
C GLN A 378 6.56 -12.35 -17.43
N VAL A 379 5.69 -12.43 -18.45
CA VAL A 379 4.78 -13.56 -18.65
C VAL A 379 4.88 -14.17 -20.06
N VAL A 380 5.93 -13.81 -20.80
CA VAL A 380 6.28 -14.37 -22.11
C VAL A 380 7.68 -14.96 -22.07
N SER A 381 7.96 -15.93 -22.93
CA SER A 381 9.34 -16.37 -23.21
C SER A 381 9.87 -15.59 -24.39
N SER A 382 11.11 -15.10 -24.30
CA SER A 382 11.74 -14.35 -25.38
C SER A 382 12.19 -15.24 -26.54
N GLY A 383 12.60 -16.49 -26.24
CA GLY A 383 13.45 -17.27 -27.15
C GLY A 383 14.60 -16.40 -27.69
N ASP A 384 14.81 -16.45 -29.00
CA ASP A 384 15.79 -15.62 -29.72
C ASP A 384 15.19 -14.29 -30.22
N ALA A 385 13.88 -14.05 -30.04
CA ALA A 385 13.13 -13.02 -30.76
C ALA A 385 13.66 -11.59 -30.54
N PHE A 386 14.09 -11.26 -29.32
CA PHE A 386 14.71 -9.95 -29.04
C PHE A 386 16.19 -9.89 -29.42
N TRP A 387 16.90 -11.02 -29.34
CA TRP A 387 18.30 -11.10 -29.71
C TRP A 387 18.51 -10.93 -31.23
N ASP A 388 17.62 -11.51 -32.04
CA ASP A 388 17.65 -11.41 -33.50
C ASP A 388 17.49 -9.97 -34.02
N LEU A 389 16.90 -9.08 -33.22
CA LEU A 389 16.81 -7.65 -33.52
C LEU A 389 18.17 -6.96 -33.45
N VAL A 390 19.08 -7.44 -32.58
CA VAL A 390 20.32 -6.74 -32.21
C VAL A 390 21.58 -7.47 -32.67
N SER A 391 21.51 -8.73 -33.06
CA SER A 391 22.67 -9.49 -33.55
C SER A 391 22.33 -10.37 -34.76
N CYS A 392 23.36 -10.76 -35.51
CA CYS A 392 23.28 -11.77 -36.57
C CYS A 392 23.98 -13.09 -36.19
N ARG A 393 24.51 -13.19 -34.96
CA ARG A 393 25.19 -14.38 -34.42
C ARG A 393 24.56 -14.77 -33.09
N PRO A 394 24.53 -16.06 -32.71
CA PRO A 394 24.05 -16.46 -31.39
C PRO A 394 24.96 -15.90 -30.28
N LEU A 395 24.39 -15.57 -29.11
CA LEU A 395 25.14 -15.03 -27.96
C LEU A 395 26.32 -15.93 -27.56
N GLY A 396 26.14 -17.25 -27.70
CA GLY A 396 27.16 -18.26 -27.45
C GLY A 396 28.47 -18.05 -28.22
N ALA A 397 28.37 -17.55 -29.46
CA ALA A 397 29.48 -17.40 -30.40
C ALA A 397 30.19 -16.04 -30.31
N LEU A 398 29.72 -15.11 -29.46
CA LEU A 398 30.38 -13.83 -29.26
C LEU A 398 31.60 -13.97 -28.35
N ALA A 399 32.68 -13.28 -28.70
CA ALA A 399 33.77 -12.95 -27.79
C ALA A 399 33.22 -11.98 -26.73
N ALA A 400 33.02 -12.48 -25.52
CA ALA A 400 32.48 -11.72 -24.41
C ALA A 400 32.93 -12.34 -23.08
N THR A 401 33.28 -11.50 -22.11
CA THR A 401 33.49 -11.94 -20.73
C THR A 401 32.20 -12.52 -20.14
N ASP A 402 32.31 -13.36 -19.10
CA ASP A 402 31.14 -13.95 -18.44
C ASP A 402 30.16 -12.88 -17.93
N ARG A 403 30.69 -11.75 -17.44
CA ARG A 403 29.87 -10.61 -16.99
C ARG A 403 29.07 -9.98 -18.14
N VAL A 404 29.71 -9.77 -19.29
CA VAL A 404 29.04 -9.21 -20.49
C VAL A 404 27.99 -10.19 -20.99
N ARG A 405 28.36 -11.47 -21.10
CA ARG A 405 27.45 -12.55 -21.52
C ARG A 405 26.24 -12.68 -20.60
N SER A 406 26.44 -12.64 -19.28
CA SER A 406 25.36 -12.65 -18.30
C SER A 406 24.45 -11.43 -18.40
N THR A 407 25.03 -10.24 -18.61
CA THR A 407 24.23 -9.01 -18.80
C THR A 407 23.35 -9.12 -20.04
N LEU A 408 23.93 -9.48 -21.20
CA LEU A 408 23.18 -9.67 -22.43
C LEU A 408 22.13 -10.78 -22.29
N GLY A 409 22.48 -11.89 -21.63
CA GLY A 409 21.54 -12.96 -21.28
C GLY A 409 20.32 -12.41 -20.55
N SER A 410 20.52 -11.67 -19.46
CA SER A 410 19.42 -11.13 -18.66
C SER A 410 18.50 -10.15 -19.41
N LEU A 411 19.02 -9.47 -20.43
CA LEU A 411 18.28 -8.49 -21.23
C LEU A 411 17.45 -9.15 -22.34
N PHE A 412 18.02 -10.13 -23.05
CA PHE A 412 17.45 -10.65 -24.30
C PHE A 412 16.90 -12.08 -24.19
N TYR A 413 17.32 -12.84 -23.17
CA TYR A 413 16.95 -14.25 -22.98
C TYR A 413 16.28 -14.43 -21.62
N PHE A 414 14.97 -14.61 -21.62
CA PHE A 414 14.19 -14.77 -20.39
C PHE A 414 12.92 -15.58 -20.62
N ASP A 415 12.47 -16.21 -19.54
CA ASP A 415 11.24 -16.97 -19.46
C ASP A 415 10.22 -16.31 -18.52
N PRO A 416 8.93 -16.72 -18.60
CA PRO A 416 7.89 -16.26 -17.69
C PRO A 416 8.28 -16.45 -16.22
N VAL A 417 7.95 -15.48 -15.38
CA VAL A 417 8.15 -15.56 -13.92
C VAL A 417 7.23 -16.65 -13.37
N PRO A 418 7.78 -17.72 -12.74
CA PRO A 418 7.06 -18.99 -12.56
C PRO A 418 5.89 -18.91 -11.56
N PHE A 419 5.97 -18.00 -10.58
CA PHE A 419 4.96 -17.84 -9.54
C PHE A 419 3.80 -16.90 -9.94
N VAL A 420 3.85 -16.32 -11.15
CA VAL A 420 2.79 -15.44 -11.67
C VAL A 420 1.76 -16.29 -12.41
N ARG A 421 0.50 -16.20 -12.01
CA ARG A 421 -0.61 -16.97 -12.62
C ARG A 421 -1.65 -16.10 -13.30
N ARG A 422 -1.63 -14.79 -13.06
CA ARG A 422 -2.54 -13.86 -13.72
C ARG A 422 -1.92 -12.50 -14.03
N ALA A 423 -2.28 -11.94 -15.19
CA ALA A 423 -1.97 -10.57 -15.57
C ALA A 423 -3.24 -9.76 -15.88
N ILE A 424 -3.35 -8.55 -15.34
CA ILE A 424 -4.46 -7.62 -15.63
C ILE A 424 -3.88 -6.37 -16.29
N PHE A 425 -4.25 -6.14 -17.54
CA PHE A 425 -3.77 -5.02 -18.35
C PHE A 425 -4.80 -3.88 -18.34
N LEU A 426 -4.44 -2.75 -17.74
CA LEU A 426 -5.27 -1.55 -17.67
C LEU A 426 -4.78 -0.54 -18.72
N ALA A 427 -5.59 -0.24 -19.73
CA ALA A 427 -5.25 0.70 -20.80
C ALA A 427 -3.85 0.50 -21.42
N THR A 428 -3.42 -0.77 -21.56
CA THR A 428 -2.05 -1.10 -22.02
C THR A 428 -1.95 -1.01 -23.54
N PRO A 429 -1.04 -0.23 -24.13
CA PRO A 429 -0.94 -0.09 -25.58
C PRO A 429 -0.20 -1.28 -26.23
N HIS A 430 -0.85 -2.45 -26.29
CA HIS A 430 -0.28 -3.66 -26.87
C HIS A 430 0.06 -3.53 -28.36
N ASP A 431 -0.66 -2.72 -29.13
CA ASP A 431 -0.36 -2.39 -30.54
C ASP A 431 0.32 -1.01 -30.72
N GLY A 432 0.72 -0.38 -29.60
CA GLY A 432 1.37 0.93 -29.58
C GLY A 432 0.36 2.08 -29.67
N LEU A 433 0.85 3.30 -29.81
CA LEU A 433 0.01 4.49 -29.93
C LEU A 433 -0.31 4.77 -31.42
N SER A 434 -1.59 5.02 -31.75
CA SER A 434 -1.99 5.36 -33.13
C SER A 434 -1.83 6.86 -33.42
N ALA A 435 -1.51 7.22 -34.67
CA ALA A 435 -1.38 8.62 -35.10
C ALA A 435 -2.69 9.44 -35.03
N ALA A 436 -3.86 8.79 -34.94
CA ALA A 436 -5.17 9.44 -34.93
C ALA A 436 -5.69 9.80 -33.53
N ALA A 437 -4.88 9.57 -32.48
CA ALA A 437 -5.28 9.73 -31.07
C ALA A 437 -4.63 10.96 -30.38
N SER A 438 -4.45 12.08 -31.08
CA SER A 438 -3.82 13.27 -30.50
C SER A 438 -4.44 14.60 -30.95
N PRO A 439 -5.26 15.26 -30.12
CA PRO A 439 -5.09 16.67 -29.83
C PRO A 439 -4.19 16.78 -28.59
N GLY A 440 -2.87 16.77 -28.78
CA GLY A 440 -1.86 16.99 -27.72
C GLY A 440 -0.64 16.06 -27.70
N GLY A 441 -0.71 14.88 -28.33
CA GLY A 441 0.37 13.89 -28.31
C GLY A 441 1.36 14.02 -29.48
N VAL A 442 2.33 14.93 -29.37
CA VAL A 442 3.66 14.72 -29.97
C VAL A 442 4.50 14.13 -28.84
N LEU A 443 4.83 12.83 -28.95
CA LEU A 443 5.79 12.21 -28.04
C LEU A 443 7.12 12.95 -28.25
N SER A 444 7.50 13.83 -27.32
CA SER A 444 8.59 14.77 -27.60
C SER A 444 9.89 14.01 -27.86
N GLU A 445 10.61 14.37 -28.93
CA GLU A 445 11.84 13.68 -29.35
C GLU A 445 12.85 13.57 -28.20
N ARG A 446 12.91 14.58 -27.35
CA ARG A 446 13.75 14.65 -26.15
C ARG A 446 13.50 13.51 -25.16
N LEU A 447 12.25 13.08 -24.97
CA LEU A 447 11.88 12.02 -24.03
C LEU A 447 12.12 10.62 -24.59
N THR A 448 12.25 10.52 -25.89
CA THR A 448 12.46 9.27 -26.62
C THR A 448 13.92 9.06 -27.04
N ARG A 449 14.85 9.87 -26.51
CA ARG A 449 16.28 9.72 -26.81
C ARG A 449 16.79 8.36 -26.30
N PRO A 450 17.68 7.69 -27.07
CA PRO A 450 18.31 6.47 -26.62
C PRO A 450 18.96 6.64 -25.23
N PRO A 451 18.65 5.73 -24.29
CA PRO A 451 19.28 5.69 -22.98
C PRO A 451 20.80 5.53 -23.06
N GLN A 452 21.49 5.99 -22.03
CA GLN A 452 22.95 5.90 -21.98
C GLN A 452 23.43 4.71 -21.14
N ASP A 453 22.53 4.01 -20.44
CA ASP A 453 22.82 2.92 -19.51
C ASP A 453 23.47 1.71 -20.19
N LEU A 454 23.12 1.42 -21.44
CA LEU A 454 23.73 0.31 -22.21
C LEU A 454 24.80 0.75 -23.21
N LYS A 455 25.13 2.04 -23.30
CA LYS A 455 26.04 2.57 -24.34
C LYS A 455 27.43 1.93 -24.30
N ASN A 456 28.02 1.84 -23.12
CA ASN A 456 29.36 1.26 -22.95
C ASN A 456 29.36 -0.24 -23.22
N LEU A 457 28.28 -0.93 -22.83
CA LEU A 457 28.10 -2.36 -23.12
C LEU A 457 28.03 -2.60 -24.63
N ALA A 458 27.20 -1.83 -25.34
CA ALA A 458 27.07 -1.95 -26.79
C ALA A 458 28.40 -1.66 -27.51
N ALA A 459 29.10 -0.59 -27.12
CA ALA A 459 30.40 -0.23 -27.69
C ALA A 459 31.48 -1.31 -27.45
N GLN A 460 31.50 -1.91 -26.26
CA GLN A 460 32.41 -3.01 -25.95
C GLN A 460 32.11 -4.24 -26.81
N VAL A 461 30.85 -4.67 -26.88
CA VAL A 461 30.47 -5.87 -27.63
C VAL A 461 30.75 -5.70 -29.12
N ASP A 462 30.53 -4.51 -29.68
CA ASP A 462 30.82 -4.20 -31.07
C ASP A 462 32.32 -4.23 -31.37
N ALA A 463 33.15 -3.63 -30.49
CA ALA A 463 34.60 -3.65 -30.62
C ALA A 463 35.17 -5.09 -30.55
N ASP A 464 34.65 -5.91 -29.64
CA ASP A 464 35.09 -7.30 -29.45
C ASP A 464 34.55 -8.23 -30.55
N ASN A 465 33.48 -7.85 -31.27
CA ASN A 465 32.79 -8.68 -32.27
C ASN A 465 32.44 -7.93 -33.56
N PRO A 466 33.43 -7.48 -34.36
CA PRO A 466 33.18 -6.69 -35.55
C PRO A 466 32.20 -7.38 -36.52
N GLY A 467 31.11 -6.67 -36.86
CA GLY A 467 30.08 -7.13 -37.79
C GLY A 467 29.08 -8.16 -37.23
N ALA A 468 29.14 -8.49 -35.94
CA ALA A 468 28.18 -9.39 -35.30
C ALA A 468 26.93 -8.68 -34.75
N ILE A 469 27.06 -7.39 -34.40
CA ILE A 469 26.01 -6.57 -33.80
C ILE A 469 25.35 -5.70 -34.87
N ARG A 470 24.02 -5.63 -34.81
CA ARG A 470 23.21 -4.79 -35.69
C ARG A 470 23.15 -3.36 -35.13
N PRO A 471 22.99 -2.32 -35.98
CA PRO A 471 22.91 -0.93 -35.52
C PRO A 471 21.84 -0.70 -34.43
N TYR A 472 20.74 -1.44 -34.49
CA TYR A 472 19.64 -1.33 -33.54
C TYR A 472 20.03 -1.58 -32.07
N MET A 473 21.14 -2.30 -31.80
CA MET A 473 21.67 -2.44 -30.44
C MET A 473 21.99 -1.08 -29.78
N HIS A 474 22.44 -0.10 -30.56
CA HIS A 474 22.75 1.25 -30.07
C HIS A 474 21.52 2.14 -29.95
N ASP A 475 20.42 1.78 -30.63
CA ASP A 475 19.19 2.56 -30.72
C ASP A 475 18.05 1.98 -29.86
N LEU A 476 18.35 0.99 -29.00
CA LEU A 476 17.37 0.38 -28.10
C LEU A 476 16.64 1.47 -27.29
N PRO A 477 15.29 1.51 -27.35
CA PRO A 477 14.57 2.65 -26.82
C PRO A 477 14.39 2.53 -25.30
N ASN A 478 14.17 3.68 -24.66
CA ASN A 478 13.58 3.69 -23.32
C ASN A 478 12.11 3.28 -23.35
N SER A 479 11.50 3.24 -22.17
CA SER A 479 10.09 2.89 -22.03
C SER A 479 9.18 3.84 -22.82
N ILE A 480 9.53 5.13 -22.94
CA ILE A 480 8.77 6.11 -23.72
C ILE A 480 8.92 5.84 -25.22
N GLY A 481 10.14 5.63 -25.70
CA GLY A 481 10.48 5.33 -27.08
C GLY A 481 9.81 4.04 -27.58
N MET A 482 9.53 3.07 -26.70
CA MET A 482 8.76 1.87 -27.04
C MET A 482 7.39 2.14 -27.62
N LEU A 483 6.79 3.29 -27.27
CA LEU A 483 5.46 3.65 -27.74
C LEU A 483 5.47 4.27 -29.14
N ARG A 484 6.65 4.47 -29.73
CA ARG A 484 6.80 4.98 -31.10
C ARG A 484 6.17 4.01 -32.09
N ARG A 485 5.55 4.61 -33.11
CA ARG A 485 4.97 3.84 -34.21
C ARG A 485 6.05 2.99 -34.88
N ARG A 486 5.75 1.71 -35.12
CA ARG A 486 6.65 0.77 -35.81
C ARG A 486 7.95 0.50 -35.06
N GLU A 487 8.03 0.72 -33.75
CA GLU A 487 9.20 0.30 -32.98
C GLU A 487 9.41 -1.22 -33.09
N PRO A 488 10.58 -1.72 -33.55
CA PRO A 488 10.81 -3.16 -33.75
C PRO A 488 10.55 -3.99 -32.49
N LEU A 489 11.08 -3.53 -31.35
CA LEU A 489 10.93 -4.27 -30.09
C LEU A 489 9.47 -4.35 -29.62
N HIS A 490 8.70 -3.27 -29.81
CA HIS A 490 7.27 -3.28 -29.49
C HIS A 490 6.49 -4.30 -30.33
N ARG A 491 6.78 -4.37 -31.64
CA ARG A 491 6.17 -5.36 -32.54
C ARG A 491 6.55 -6.79 -32.15
N THR A 492 7.83 -7.05 -31.89
CA THR A 492 8.27 -8.36 -31.39
C THR A 492 7.54 -8.73 -30.10
N LEU A 493 7.43 -7.81 -29.13
CA LEU A 493 6.70 -8.06 -27.89
C LEU A 493 5.21 -8.33 -28.13
N ARG A 494 4.57 -7.68 -29.10
CA ARG A 494 3.15 -7.91 -29.45
C ARG A 494 2.94 -9.36 -29.89
N ASP A 495 3.82 -9.89 -30.73
CA ASP A 495 3.68 -11.21 -31.34
C ASP A 495 4.03 -12.37 -30.39
N LEU A 496 4.77 -12.11 -29.32
CA LEU A 496 5.07 -13.13 -28.31
C LEU A 496 3.79 -13.57 -27.56
N PRO A 497 3.50 -14.89 -27.52
CA PRO A 497 2.35 -15.42 -26.80
C PRO A 497 2.58 -15.36 -25.29
N ILE A 498 1.53 -15.03 -24.54
CA ILE A 498 1.53 -15.17 -23.08
C ILE A 498 1.60 -16.65 -22.73
N ALA A 499 2.38 -16.99 -21.70
CA ALA A 499 2.59 -18.36 -21.26
C ALA A 499 1.25 -19.06 -20.94
N PRO A 500 1.04 -20.32 -21.37
CA PRO A 500 -0.26 -20.99 -21.22
C PRO A 500 -0.78 -21.13 -19.79
N HIS A 501 0.11 -21.08 -18.79
CA HIS A 501 -0.24 -21.16 -17.38
C HIS A 501 -0.66 -19.82 -16.76
N VAL A 502 -0.56 -18.72 -17.52
CA VAL A 502 -0.92 -17.36 -17.09
C VAL A 502 -2.24 -16.96 -17.73
N ARG A 503 -3.27 -16.76 -16.90
CA ARG A 503 -4.54 -16.17 -17.34
C ARG A 503 -4.39 -14.66 -17.46
N TYR A 504 -5.14 -14.01 -18.35
CA TYR A 504 -5.05 -12.56 -18.46
C TYR A 504 -6.34 -11.88 -18.89
N ASN A 505 -6.46 -10.62 -18.51
CA ASN A 505 -7.65 -9.80 -18.71
C ASN A 505 -7.22 -8.40 -19.19
N THR A 506 -8.04 -7.77 -20.02
CA THR A 506 -7.81 -6.37 -20.44
C THR A 506 -8.97 -5.47 -20.01
N VAL A 507 -8.63 -4.26 -19.57
CA VAL A 507 -9.58 -3.19 -19.26
C VAL A 507 -9.20 -1.96 -20.06
N ALA A 508 -10.01 -1.58 -21.03
CA ALA A 508 -9.76 -0.45 -21.93
C ALA A 508 -10.68 0.72 -21.61
N GLY A 509 -10.13 1.94 -21.58
CA GLY A 509 -10.93 3.15 -21.43
C GLY A 509 -11.57 3.59 -22.75
N THR A 510 -12.74 4.22 -22.67
CA THR A 510 -13.50 4.74 -23.81
C THR A 510 -13.62 6.26 -23.81
N GLY A 511 -12.94 6.95 -22.88
CA GLY A 511 -13.04 8.38 -22.69
C GLY A 511 -14.26 8.77 -21.86
N ARG A 512 -14.11 9.85 -21.08
CA ARG A 512 -15.20 10.37 -20.25
C ARG A 512 -16.19 11.12 -21.14
N PHE A 513 -17.48 10.82 -21.01
CA PHE A 513 -18.60 11.42 -21.77
C PHE A 513 -18.77 10.98 -23.23
N ILE A 514 -17.99 10.00 -23.70
CA ILE A 514 -18.20 9.38 -25.01
C ILE A 514 -18.90 8.02 -24.80
N PRO A 515 -20.07 7.77 -25.42
CA PRO A 515 -20.70 6.46 -25.36
C PRO A 515 -19.74 5.36 -25.85
N PRO A 516 -19.60 4.22 -25.14
CA PRO A 516 -18.68 3.15 -25.52
C PRO A 516 -18.82 2.67 -26.97
N ALA A 517 -20.04 2.69 -27.52
CA ALA A 517 -20.34 2.26 -28.88
C ALA A 517 -19.64 3.08 -29.99
N ILE A 518 -19.29 4.34 -29.72
CA ILE A 518 -18.61 5.23 -30.69
C ILE A 518 -17.22 5.64 -30.22
N ALA A 519 -16.84 5.24 -29.02
CA ALA A 519 -15.54 5.54 -28.46
C ALA A 519 -14.42 4.81 -29.20
N ARG A 520 -13.34 5.52 -29.48
CA ARG A 520 -12.18 4.98 -30.20
C ARG A 520 -11.00 4.66 -29.28
N GLY A 521 -11.06 5.07 -28.02
CA GLY A 521 -9.99 4.92 -27.03
C GLY A 521 -10.22 5.80 -25.81
N ASP A 522 -9.24 5.81 -24.91
CA ASP A 522 -9.29 6.55 -23.64
C ASP A 522 -8.70 7.97 -23.74
N GLY A 523 -8.48 8.45 -24.96
CA GLY A 523 -7.81 9.71 -25.26
C GLY A 523 -6.31 9.58 -25.55
N ILE A 524 -5.67 8.45 -25.18
CA ILE A 524 -4.25 8.17 -25.45
C ILE A 524 -4.11 6.83 -26.18
N VAL A 525 -4.71 5.78 -25.63
CA VAL A 525 -4.64 4.41 -26.12
C VAL A 525 -5.94 4.06 -26.83
N PRO A 526 -5.89 3.70 -28.13
CA PRO A 526 -7.05 3.19 -28.83
C PRO A 526 -7.55 1.88 -28.21
N VAL A 527 -8.87 1.66 -28.20
CA VAL A 527 -9.47 0.41 -27.67
C VAL A 527 -8.83 -0.82 -28.32
N LYS A 528 -8.64 -0.79 -29.64
CA LYS A 528 -7.98 -1.89 -30.38
C LYS A 528 -6.57 -2.19 -29.87
N SER A 529 -5.81 -1.15 -29.52
CA SER A 529 -4.45 -1.31 -28.98
C SER A 529 -4.47 -1.81 -27.53
N ALA A 530 -5.51 -1.51 -26.77
CA ALA A 530 -5.74 -2.03 -25.42
C ALA A 530 -6.24 -3.47 -25.37
N SER A 531 -6.65 -4.01 -26.52
CA SER A 531 -7.08 -5.40 -26.66
C SER A 531 -5.90 -6.36 -26.90
N LEU A 532 -6.04 -7.57 -26.36
CA LEU A 532 -5.09 -8.66 -26.56
C LEU A 532 -5.87 -9.95 -26.79
N ASP A 533 -5.63 -10.58 -27.93
CA ASP A 533 -6.31 -11.82 -28.31
C ASP A 533 -5.94 -12.92 -27.31
N GLY A 534 -6.93 -13.75 -26.96
CA GLY A 534 -6.81 -14.82 -25.96
C GLY A 534 -7.04 -14.38 -24.51
N ALA A 535 -7.32 -13.09 -24.25
CA ALA A 535 -7.71 -12.63 -22.92
C ALA A 535 -9.03 -13.27 -22.46
N GLU A 536 -9.09 -13.71 -21.21
CA GLU A 536 -10.26 -14.33 -20.59
C GLU A 536 -11.45 -13.35 -20.54
N THR A 537 -11.17 -12.08 -20.23
CA THR A 537 -12.14 -10.99 -20.39
C THR A 537 -11.48 -9.76 -21.00
N GLN A 538 -12.25 -9.03 -21.80
CA GLN A 538 -11.90 -7.72 -22.35
C GLN A 538 -13.04 -6.76 -22.04
N VAL A 539 -12.82 -5.83 -21.11
CA VAL A 539 -13.86 -4.94 -20.59
C VAL A 539 -13.59 -3.49 -20.98
N LEU A 540 -14.64 -2.78 -21.38
CA LEU A 540 -14.60 -1.36 -21.67
C LEU A 540 -15.12 -0.56 -20.47
N VAL A 541 -14.42 0.50 -20.08
CA VAL A 541 -14.84 1.41 -19.00
C VAL A 541 -14.92 2.87 -19.49
N PRO A 542 -15.92 3.66 -19.04
CA PRO A 542 -16.18 5.02 -19.53
C PRO A 542 -15.23 6.07 -18.94
N GLU A 543 -13.92 5.82 -19.05
CA GLU A 543 -12.86 6.59 -18.42
C GLU A 543 -11.80 7.02 -19.43
N SER A 544 -11.13 8.14 -19.13
CA SER A 544 -9.94 8.56 -19.86
C SER A 544 -8.69 7.89 -19.32
N HIS A 545 -7.59 7.95 -20.07
CA HIS A 545 -6.33 7.28 -19.75
C HIS A 545 -5.82 7.59 -18.33
N THR A 546 -6.01 8.84 -17.88
CA THR A 546 -5.56 9.37 -16.59
C THR A 546 -6.52 9.07 -15.43
N THR A 547 -7.78 8.72 -15.70
CA THR A 547 -8.80 8.46 -14.65
C THR A 547 -9.12 6.99 -14.49
N ILE A 548 -8.62 6.12 -15.38
CA ILE A 548 -8.90 4.69 -15.34
C ILE A 548 -8.46 4.04 -14.02
N ASN A 549 -7.32 4.43 -13.45
CA ASN A 549 -6.80 3.89 -12.20
C ASN A 549 -7.59 4.35 -10.97
N THR A 550 -8.36 5.43 -11.08
CA THR A 550 -9.17 6.00 -10.00
C THR A 550 -10.65 5.68 -10.16
N SER A 551 -11.01 4.94 -11.22
CA SER A 551 -12.39 4.64 -11.57
C SER A 551 -13.02 3.53 -10.72
N GLN A 552 -14.31 3.68 -10.43
CA GLN A 552 -15.11 2.68 -9.74
C GLN A 552 -15.40 1.51 -10.67
N TYR A 553 -15.52 1.77 -11.98
CA TYR A 553 -15.69 0.72 -12.98
C TYR A 553 -14.48 -0.20 -13.00
N THR A 554 -13.27 0.37 -13.02
CA THR A 554 -12.02 -0.39 -12.92
C THR A 554 -11.94 -1.15 -11.60
N LEU A 555 -12.26 -0.53 -10.47
CA LEU A 555 -12.28 -1.21 -9.17
C LEU A 555 -13.22 -2.41 -9.15
N VAL A 556 -14.43 -2.29 -9.70
CA VAL A 556 -15.41 -3.38 -9.76
C VAL A 556 -14.90 -4.52 -10.63
N GLU A 557 -14.33 -4.22 -11.79
CA GLU A 557 -13.82 -5.24 -12.70
C GLU A 557 -12.58 -5.95 -12.14
N VAL A 558 -11.64 -5.21 -11.55
CA VAL A 558 -10.47 -5.79 -10.90
C VAL A 558 -10.87 -6.65 -9.70
N ASP A 559 -11.79 -6.19 -8.83
CA ASP A 559 -12.31 -7.01 -7.73
C ASP A 559 -13.00 -8.28 -8.24
N ARG A 560 -13.78 -8.20 -9.34
CA ARG A 560 -14.41 -9.37 -9.97
C ARG A 560 -13.36 -10.39 -10.46
N ILE A 561 -12.33 -9.92 -11.17
CA ILE A 561 -11.24 -10.77 -11.67
C ILE A 561 -10.50 -11.43 -10.51
N LEU A 562 -10.14 -10.66 -9.47
CA LEU A 562 -9.43 -11.19 -8.31
C LEU A 562 -10.30 -12.20 -7.55
N ARG A 563 -11.59 -11.94 -7.30
CA ARG A 563 -12.48 -12.94 -6.69
C ARG A 563 -12.52 -14.25 -7.47
N GLY A 564 -12.57 -14.18 -8.80
CA GLY A 564 -12.50 -15.37 -9.66
C GLY A 564 -11.16 -16.11 -9.53
N HIS A 565 -10.06 -15.38 -9.39
CA HIS A 565 -8.71 -15.92 -9.19
C HIS A 565 -8.52 -16.59 -7.81
N ALA A 566 -9.13 -16.07 -6.74
CA ALA A 566 -9.02 -16.70 -5.41
C ALA A 566 -9.84 -18.00 -5.28
N ALA A 567 -10.81 -18.21 -6.17
CA ALA A 567 -11.83 -19.25 -6.06
C ALA A 567 -11.54 -20.52 -6.89
N GLY A 568 -10.65 -20.44 -7.87
CA GLY A 568 -10.30 -21.57 -8.74
C GLY A 568 -8.84 -21.54 -9.11
#